data_AF-A0A352KM33-F1
#
_entry.id   AF-A0A352KM33-F1
#
_cell.length_a   1.000
_cell.length_b   1.000
_cell.length_c   1.000
_cell.angle_alpha   90.00
_cell.angle_beta   90.00
_cell.angle_gamma   90.00
#
_symmetry.space_group_name_H-M   'P 1'
#
loop_
_entity.id
_entity.type
_entity.pdbx_description
1 polymer ?
#
loop_
_entity_poly.entity_id
_entity_poly.type
_entity_poly.pdbx_seq_one_letter_code
_entity_poly.pdbx_strand_id
1 'polypeptide(L)'
;MTASTDPSYRDEIVDYYDNCEMDYKVLWRLDRCLAMHYGYWDETTERVSEALIRENQILAERAKITESDIVLDAGCGVGGSAIWLANEIGSTVWWQRSL
;
A
#
# COMPACT_ATOMS: atom_id res chain seq x y z
N MET A 1 1.70 -30.94 -5.18
CA MET A 1 2.12 -29.93 -4.19
C MET A 1 0.86 -29.30 -3.64
N THR A 2 0.30 -29.86 -2.56
CA THR A 2 -0.93 -29.38 -1.91
C THR A 2 -0.52 -28.53 -0.73
N ALA A 3 -0.83 -27.24 -0.75
CA ALA A 3 -0.62 -26.34 0.39
C ALA A 3 -1.44 -26.86 1.58
N SER A 4 -0.75 -27.21 2.67
CA SER A 4 -1.36 -27.62 3.94
C SER A 4 -2.03 -26.41 4.59
N THR A 5 -3.35 -26.43 4.69
CA THR A 5 -4.14 -25.49 5.48
C THR A 5 -4.22 -26.01 6.91
N ASP A 6 -3.12 -25.88 7.65
CA ASP A 6 -3.08 -26.15 9.09
C ASP A 6 -3.57 -24.90 9.84
N PRO A 7 -4.54 -25.01 10.78
CA PRO A 7 -4.98 -23.88 11.61
C PRO A 7 -3.83 -23.13 12.30
N SER A 8 -2.72 -23.82 12.65
CA SER A 8 -1.56 -23.19 13.30
C SER A 8 -0.86 -22.17 12.41
N TYR A 9 -0.95 -22.32 11.09
CA TYR A 9 -0.33 -21.38 10.14
C TYR A 9 -0.98 -20.00 10.22
N ARG A 10 -2.30 -19.94 10.44
CA ARG A 10 -3.01 -18.68 10.62
C ARG A 10 -2.59 -18.01 11.93
N ASP A 11 -2.44 -18.77 12.99
CA ASP A 11 -2.07 -18.26 14.30
C ASP A 11 -0.61 -17.75 14.31
N GLU A 12 0.30 -18.43 13.61
CA GLU A 12 1.68 -17.95 13.40
C GLU A 12 1.73 -16.63 12.61
N ILE A 13 0.86 -16.47 11.60
CA ILE A 13 0.73 -15.20 10.87
C ILE A 13 0.23 -14.10 11.80
N VAL A 14 -0.81 -14.37 12.60
CA VAL A 14 -1.38 -13.38 13.54
C VAL A 14 -0.33 -12.97 14.58
N ASP A 15 0.38 -13.92 15.18
CA ASP A 15 1.40 -13.66 16.21
C ASP A 15 2.60 -12.86 15.65
N TYR A 16 2.97 -13.09 14.39
CA TYR A 16 3.97 -12.29 13.70
C TYR A 16 3.53 -10.83 13.51
N TYR A 17 2.28 -10.60 13.09
CA TYR A 17 1.76 -9.24 12.92
C TYR A 17 1.54 -8.53 14.26
N ASP A 18 1.08 -9.22 15.30
CA ASP A 18 0.82 -8.65 16.63
C ASP A 18 2.11 -8.23 17.35
N ASN A 19 3.18 -9.03 17.25
CA ASN A 19 4.43 -8.76 17.99
C ASN A 19 5.42 -7.87 17.23
N CYS A 20 5.40 -7.86 15.89
CA CYS A 20 6.31 -7.03 15.10
C CYS A 20 5.71 -5.68 14.68
N GLU A 21 4.41 -5.43 14.90
CA GLU A 21 3.71 -4.20 14.49
C GLU A 21 4.41 -2.92 14.96
N MET A 22 4.93 -2.93 16.19
CA MET A 22 5.60 -1.79 16.81
C MET A 22 6.95 -1.48 16.15
N ASP A 23 7.73 -2.49 15.82
CA ASP A 23 9.02 -2.32 15.14
C ASP A 23 8.82 -1.87 13.69
N TYR A 24 7.79 -2.38 13.00
CA TYR A 24 7.41 -1.89 11.68
C TYR A 24 6.95 -0.41 11.73
N LYS A 25 6.13 -0.03 12.71
CA LYS A 25 5.70 1.39 12.91
C LYS A 25 6.87 2.35 13.09
N VAL A 26 7.89 1.95 13.87
CA VAL A 26 9.07 2.78 14.16
C VAL A 26 10.07 2.78 13.01
N LEU A 27 10.37 1.62 12.41
CA LEU A 27 11.35 1.50 11.33
C LEU A 27 10.84 2.12 10.02
N TRP A 28 9.53 2.10 9.77
CA TRP A 28 8.90 2.56 8.52
C TRP A 28 8.26 3.94 8.57
N ARG A 29 8.43 4.70 9.68
CA ARG A 29 7.87 6.07 9.81
C ARG A 29 6.38 6.12 9.46
N LEU A 30 5.62 5.14 9.94
CA LEU A 30 4.18 4.98 9.64
C LEU A 30 3.36 6.20 10.11
N ASP A 31 3.87 6.94 11.10
CA ASP A 31 3.36 8.22 11.59
C ASP A 31 3.48 9.39 10.58
N ARG A 32 4.36 9.27 9.58
CA ARG A 32 4.60 10.32 8.57
C ARG A 32 4.29 9.93 7.14
N CYS A 33 4.50 8.67 6.77
CA CYS A 33 4.47 8.25 5.37
C CYS A 33 3.29 7.33 5.02
N LEU A 34 2.57 6.80 6.02
CA LEU A 34 1.33 6.05 5.81
C LEU A 34 1.47 4.90 4.77
N ALA A 35 2.66 4.29 4.67
CA ALA A 35 2.94 3.21 3.72
C ALA A 35 3.93 2.21 4.34
N MET A 36 3.69 0.92 4.10
CA MET A 36 4.56 -0.20 4.54
C MET A 36 5.48 -0.71 3.41
N HIS A 37 5.64 0.06 2.33
CA HIS A 37 6.50 -0.25 1.18
C HIS A 37 7.48 0.89 0.91
N TYR A 38 8.61 0.58 0.24
CA TYR A 38 9.76 1.49 0.15
C TYR A 38 9.59 2.62 -0.87
N GLY A 39 8.51 2.61 -1.67
CA GLY A 39 8.31 3.54 -2.79
C GLY A 39 9.04 3.11 -4.07
N TYR A 40 8.79 3.84 -5.15
CA TYR A 40 9.48 3.72 -6.42
C TYR A 40 10.59 4.76 -6.52
N TRP A 41 11.84 4.31 -6.63
CA TRP A 41 13.01 5.19 -6.67
C TRP A 41 13.57 5.34 -8.08
N ASP A 42 13.65 6.57 -8.56
CA ASP A 42 14.28 6.95 -9.82
C ASP A 42 15.04 8.29 -9.67
N GLU A 43 15.57 8.82 -10.77
CA GLU A 43 16.30 10.09 -10.82
C GLU A 43 15.51 11.31 -10.32
N THR A 44 14.20 11.20 -10.13
CA THR A 44 13.33 12.26 -9.60
C THR A 44 13.06 12.16 -8.10
N THR A 45 13.61 11.14 -7.43
CA THR A 45 13.32 10.85 -6.01
C THR A 45 14.57 10.89 -5.15
N GLU A 46 14.53 11.71 -4.10
CA GLU A 46 15.61 11.85 -3.12
C GLU A 46 15.15 11.44 -1.71
N ARG A 47 13.83 11.39 -1.47
CA ARG A 47 13.23 11.11 -0.17
C ARG A 47 12.17 10.02 -0.25
N VAL A 48 11.99 9.27 0.84
CA VAL A 48 10.98 8.19 0.94
C VAL A 48 9.57 8.67 0.56
N SER A 49 9.18 9.87 0.99
CA SER A 49 7.88 10.46 0.64
C SER A 49 7.72 10.69 -0.87
N GLU A 50 8.79 11.09 -1.55
CA GLU A 50 8.79 11.30 -3.00
C GLU A 50 8.71 9.95 -3.71
N ALA A 51 9.46 8.94 -3.23
CA ALA A 51 9.39 7.59 -3.77
C ALA A 51 7.99 6.97 -3.66
N LEU A 52 7.29 7.19 -2.55
CA LEU A 52 5.91 6.72 -2.36
C LEU A 52 4.91 7.39 -3.31
N ILE A 53 5.02 8.72 -3.50
CA ILE A 53 4.20 9.43 -4.48
C ILE A 53 4.53 8.97 -5.90
N ARG A 54 5.83 8.79 -6.19
CA ARG A 54 6.30 8.35 -7.50
C ARG A 54 5.78 6.97 -7.86
N GLU A 55 5.67 6.08 -6.87
CA GLU A 55 5.05 4.77 -7.05
C GLU A 55 3.62 4.88 -7.54
N ASN A 56 2.79 5.73 -6.91
CA ASN A 56 1.41 5.94 -7.33
C ASN A 56 1.32 6.46 -8.77
N GLN A 57 2.18 7.43 -9.14
CA GLN A 57 2.25 7.97 -10.49
C GLN A 57 2.56 6.88 -11.52
N ILE A 58 3.62 6.13 -11.28
CA ILE A 58 4.09 5.07 -12.17
C ILE A 58 3.04 3.96 -12.33
N LEU A 59 2.38 3.57 -11.24
CA LEU A 59 1.30 2.57 -11.29
C LEU A 59 0.10 3.09 -12.09
N ALA A 60 -0.32 4.33 -11.86
CA ALA A 60 -1.42 4.93 -12.59
C ALA A 60 -1.12 5.10 -14.09
N GLU A 61 0.11 5.54 -14.43
CA GLU A 61 0.57 5.65 -15.81
C GLU A 61 0.57 4.30 -16.52
N ARG A 62 1.09 3.24 -15.86
CA ARG A 62 1.15 1.89 -16.43
C ARG A 62 -0.23 1.27 -16.60
N ALA A 63 -1.12 1.48 -15.63
CA ALA A 63 -2.50 1.05 -15.70
C ALA A 63 -3.37 1.93 -16.62
N LYS A 64 -2.85 3.09 -17.03
CA LYS A 64 -3.53 4.10 -17.85
C LYS A 64 -4.85 4.56 -17.23
N ILE A 65 -4.84 4.77 -15.91
CA ILE A 65 -6.00 5.20 -15.14
C ILE A 65 -6.40 6.61 -15.58
N THR A 66 -7.70 6.81 -15.72
CA THR A 66 -8.35 8.07 -16.08
C THR A 66 -9.43 8.43 -15.06
N GLU A 67 -9.94 9.66 -15.13
CA GLU A 67 -11.07 10.12 -14.30
C GLU A 67 -12.36 9.28 -14.49
N SER A 68 -12.49 8.61 -15.63
CA SER A 68 -13.65 7.78 -15.95
C SER A 68 -13.60 6.37 -15.35
N ASP A 69 -12.47 5.98 -14.76
CA ASP A 69 -12.27 4.64 -14.23
C ASP A 69 -12.79 4.49 -12.78
N ILE A 70 -13.19 3.26 -12.48
CA ILE A 70 -13.46 2.80 -11.10
C ILE A 70 -12.34 1.87 -10.68
N VAL A 71 -11.53 2.31 -9.71
CA VAL A 71 -10.31 1.61 -9.26
C VAL A 71 -10.58 0.91 -7.93
N LEU A 72 -10.18 -0.36 -7.81
CA LEU A 72 -10.18 -1.09 -6.55
C LEU A 72 -8.77 -1.05 -5.93
N ASP A 73 -8.64 -0.40 -4.79
CA ASP A 73 -7.42 -0.45 -3.97
C ASP A 73 -7.53 -1.62 -2.97
N ALA A 74 -6.98 -2.77 -3.35
CA ALA A 74 -7.00 -4.01 -2.57
C ALA A 74 -5.73 -4.13 -1.71
N GLY A 75 -5.90 -4.07 -0.39
CA GLY A 75 -4.76 -4.01 0.54
C GLY A 75 -4.30 -2.58 0.85
N CYS A 76 -5.24 -1.64 0.84
CA CYS A 76 -4.98 -0.20 0.91
C CYS A 76 -4.25 0.29 2.18
N GLY A 77 -4.07 -0.56 3.19
CA GLY A 77 -3.50 -0.19 4.48
C GLY A 77 -4.28 0.99 5.10
N VAL A 78 -3.65 2.16 5.10
CA VAL A 78 -4.20 3.43 5.61
C VAL A 78 -4.80 4.33 4.51
N GLY A 79 -4.78 3.92 3.24
CA GLY A 79 -5.50 4.54 2.14
C GLY A 79 -4.73 5.59 1.32
N GLY A 80 -3.39 5.65 1.43
CA GLY A 80 -2.58 6.68 0.77
C GLY A 80 -2.70 6.69 -0.76
N SER A 81 -2.64 5.53 -1.40
CA SER A 81 -2.83 5.34 -2.85
C SER A 81 -4.23 5.72 -3.31
N ALA A 82 -5.26 5.26 -2.60
CA ALA A 82 -6.66 5.59 -2.92
C ALA A 82 -6.93 7.10 -2.86
N ILE A 83 -6.46 7.79 -1.82
CA ILE A 83 -6.62 9.24 -1.67
C ILE A 83 -5.89 9.97 -2.80
N TRP A 84 -4.66 9.53 -3.12
CA TRP A 84 -3.86 10.13 -4.18
C TRP A 84 -4.54 10.01 -5.55
N LEU A 85 -5.07 8.82 -5.90
CA LEU A 85 -5.79 8.59 -7.16
C LEU A 85 -7.06 9.44 -7.29
N ALA A 86 -7.80 9.63 -6.20
CA ALA A 86 -8.99 10.47 -6.20
C ALA A 86 -8.64 11.96 -6.37
N ASN A 87 -7.57 12.44 -5.70
CA ASN A 87 -7.20 13.86 -5.73
C ASN A 87 -6.47 14.27 -7.01
N GLU A 88 -5.52 13.46 -7.48
CA GLU A 88 -4.63 13.85 -8.60
C GLU A 88 -5.20 13.47 -9.97
N ILE A 89 -5.96 12.37 -10.06
CA ILE A 89 -6.53 11.89 -11.34
C ILE A 89 -8.03 12.16 -11.43
N GLY A 90 -8.74 12.25 -10.30
CA GLY A 90 -10.20 12.38 -10.28
C GLY A 90 -10.95 11.06 -10.50
N SER A 91 -10.25 9.93 -10.45
CA SER A 91 -10.87 8.60 -10.59
C SER A 91 -11.76 8.25 -9.40
N THR A 92 -12.76 7.40 -9.62
CA THR A 92 -13.58 6.85 -8.51
C THR A 92 -12.84 5.68 -7.90
N VAL A 93 -12.58 5.71 -6.59
CA VAL A 93 -11.81 4.65 -5.92
C VAL A 93 -12.66 3.92 -4.88
N TRP A 94 -12.66 2.60 -4.94
CA TRP A 94 -13.23 1.71 -3.92
C TRP A 94 -12.08 1.09 -3.13
N TRP A 95 -12.20 1.06 -1.80
CA TRP A 95 -11.18 0.45 -0.94
C TRP A 95 -11.69 -0.85 -0.33
N GLN A 96 -10.80 -1.84 -0.24
CA GLN A 96 -11.03 -3.04 0.56
C GLN A 96 -10.09 -3.02 1.76
N ARG A 97 -10.66 -2.89 2.96
CA ARG A 97 -9.93 -2.99 4.22
C ARG A 97 -9.84 -4.47 4.61
N SER A 98 -8.62 -5.00 4.75
CA SER A 98 -8.42 -6.32 5.36
C SER A 98 -8.85 -6.27 6.83
N LEU A 99 -9.62 -7.28 7.24
CA LEU A 99 -10.21 -7.43 8.58
C LEU A 99 -9.16 -7.43 9.69
#